data_AF-A0A932W1S7-F1
#
_entry.id   AF-A0A932W1S7-F1
#
_cell.length_a   1.000
_cell.length_b   1.000
_cell.length_c   1.000
_cell.angle_alpha   90.00
_cell.angle_beta   90.00
_cell.angle_gamma   90.00
#
_symmetry.space_group_name_H-M   'P 1'
#
loop_
_entity.id
_entity.type
_entity.pdbx_description
1 polymer ?
#
loop_
_entity_poly.entity_id
_entity_poly.type
_entity_poly.pdbx_seq_one_letter_code
_entity_poly.pdbx_strand_id
1 'polypeptide(L)'
;MMRRMDFLRTVPVLLLAGLIWTASLWAQAPNSISYSGLLTNVQGEPRDGTFALTFRIYDRAVGGTLLYQQPTIPNVVVRKGQFSVQLGPFPDNLFIQGAGDRLVEVQVGNDPPLLPRQQLVSVPFAQRTASIDGARGGALNGGLTVSGNVGIGTFRDLACNDGGLHLYFSRQRGRYDIDYR
;
A
#
# COMPACT_ATOMS: atom_id res chain seq x y z
N MET A 1 -44.06 -45.03 7.41
CA MET A 1 -44.15 -44.09 8.56
C MET A 1 -42.82 -44.15 9.31
N MET A 2 -41.78 -43.53 8.76
CA MET A 2 -40.41 -43.53 9.28
C MET A 2 -39.82 -42.16 8.93
N ARG A 3 -38.93 -41.64 9.78
CA ARG A 3 -38.01 -40.51 9.53
C ARG A 3 -38.46 -39.04 9.75
N ARG A 4 -39.45 -38.73 10.60
CA ARG A 4 -39.59 -37.34 11.10
C ARG A 4 -38.57 -36.95 12.19
N MET A 5 -37.94 -37.91 12.85
CA MET A 5 -37.04 -37.68 14.00
C MET A 5 -35.55 -37.61 13.63
N ASP A 6 -35.14 -38.09 12.46
CA ASP A 6 -33.75 -37.99 11.98
C ASP A 6 -33.46 -36.61 11.36
N PHE A 7 -34.50 -35.96 10.82
CA PHE A 7 -34.41 -34.65 10.18
C PHE A 7 -34.10 -33.52 11.18
N LEU A 8 -34.53 -33.65 12.44
CA LEU A 8 -34.28 -32.63 13.47
C LEU A 8 -32.82 -32.64 13.98
N ARG A 9 -32.08 -33.73 13.78
CA ARG A 9 -30.71 -33.91 14.28
C ARG A 9 -29.63 -33.48 13.27
N THR A 10 -29.94 -33.51 11.97
CA THR A 10 -28.99 -33.15 10.91
C THR A 10 -29.01 -31.66 10.55
N VAL A 11 -30.11 -30.96 10.82
CA VAL A 11 -30.26 -29.50 10.61
C VAL A 11 -29.20 -28.66 11.35
N PRO A 12 -28.90 -28.87 12.64
CA PRO A 12 -27.86 -28.07 13.31
C PRO A 12 -26.44 -28.38 12.79
N VAL A 13 -26.18 -29.63 12.36
CA VAL A 13 -24.89 -30.03 11.77
C VAL A 13 -24.69 -29.40 10.38
N LEU A 14 -25.75 -29.29 9.58
CA LEU A 14 -25.71 -28.60 8.28
C LEU A 14 -25.59 -27.07 8.45
N LEU A 15 -26.20 -26.47 9.47
CA LEU A 15 -26.03 -25.05 9.80
C LEU A 15 -24.61 -24.73 10.28
N LEU A 16 -24.00 -25.59 11.11
CA LEU A 16 -22.62 -25.43 11.57
C LEU A 16 -21.60 -25.65 10.44
N ALA A 17 -21.84 -26.62 9.54
CA ALA A 17 -21.02 -26.80 8.34
C ALA A 17 -21.13 -25.61 7.37
N GLY A 18 -22.29 -24.98 7.24
CA GLY A 18 -22.46 -23.77 6.41
C GLY A 18 -21.70 -22.54 6.94
N LEU A 19 -21.49 -22.43 8.26
CA LEU A 19 -20.77 -21.30 8.87
C LEU A 19 -19.26 -21.34 8.62
N ILE A 20 -18.70 -22.55 8.42
CA ILE A 20 -17.27 -22.79 8.16
C ILE A 20 -16.88 -22.44 6.71
N TRP A 21 -17.85 -22.22 5.83
CA TRP A 21 -17.65 -21.79 4.43
C TRP A 21 -17.74 -20.28 4.23
N THR A 22 -17.68 -19.49 5.31
CA THR A 22 -17.59 -18.04 5.19
C THR A 22 -16.19 -17.68 4.68
N ALA A 23 -16.14 -17.50 3.36
CA ALA A 23 -14.94 -17.24 2.59
C ALA A 23 -14.12 -16.09 3.20
N SER A 24 -12.82 -16.31 3.30
CA SER A 24 -11.84 -15.26 3.54
C SER A 24 -11.99 -14.18 2.47
N LEU A 25 -12.59 -13.05 2.82
CA LEU A 25 -12.58 -11.85 2.00
C LEU A 25 -11.19 -11.23 2.13
N TRP A 26 -10.33 -11.48 1.13
CA TRP A 26 -9.09 -10.74 0.97
C TRP A 26 -9.46 -9.31 0.56
N ALA A 27 -9.60 -8.43 1.55
CA ALA A 27 -9.81 -7.01 1.32
C ALA A 27 -8.51 -6.41 0.76
N GLN A 28 -8.41 -6.33 -0.57
CA GLN A 28 -7.37 -5.55 -1.21
C GLN A 28 -7.63 -4.06 -0.92
N ALA A 29 -6.62 -3.35 -0.43
CA ALA A 29 -6.73 -1.91 -0.20
C ALA A 29 -7.09 -1.22 -1.53
N PRO A 30 -8.08 -0.31 -1.55
CA PRO A 30 -8.41 0.44 -2.75
C PRO A 30 -7.20 1.24 -3.24
N ASN A 31 -6.78 1.05 -4.50
CA ASN A 31 -5.73 1.86 -5.13
C ASN A 31 -6.31 3.22 -5.57
N SER A 32 -6.74 4.00 -4.60
CA SER A 32 -7.39 5.29 -4.83
C SER A 32 -7.39 6.09 -3.54
N ILE A 33 -7.35 7.41 -3.64
CA ILE A 33 -7.41 8.31 -2.49
C ILE A 33 -8.66 9.18 -2.58
N SER A 34 -9.31 9.43 -1.44
CA SER A 34 -10.34 10.45 -1.35
C SER A 34 -9.69 11.82 -1.29
N TYR A 35 -10.08 12.72 -2.19
CA TYR A 35 -9.62 14.09 -2.25
C TYR A 35 -10.82 15.01 -2.07
N SER A 36 -10.74 15.88 -1.06
CA SER A 36 -11.81 16.82 -0.72
C SER A 36 -11.26 18.22 -0.58
N GLY A 37 -12.07 19.21 -0.98
CA GLY A 37 -11.66 20.60 -0.97
C GLY A 37 -12.84 21.56 -0.90
N LEU A 38 -12.53 22.83 -0.67
CA LEU A 38 -13.47 23.94 -0.72
C LEU A 38 -13.17 24.77 -1.98
N LEU A 39 -14.18 24.96 -2.81
CA LEU A 39 -14.14 25.82 -3.98
C LEU A 39 -14.79 27.16 -3.64
N THR A 40 -13.99 28.23 -3.68
CA THR A 40 -14.44 29.60 -3.45
C THR A 40 -14.21 30.48 -4.67
N ASN A 41 -14.96 31.57 -4.78
CA ASN A 41 -14.70 32.63 -5.76
C ASN A 41 -13.57 33.57 -5.27
N VAL A 42 -13.23 34.58 -6.08
CA VAL A 42 -12.20 35.59 -5.76
C VAL A 42 -12.58 36.42 -4.52
N GLN A 43 -13.87 36.51 -4.19
CA GLN A 43 -14.40 37.21 -3.02
C GLN A 43 -14.47 36.32 -1.76
N GLY A 44 -14.04 35.05 -1.86
CA GLY A 44 -14.05 34.08 -0.76
C GLY A 44 -15.40 33.39 -0.54
N GLU A 45 -16.40 33.63 -1.38
CA GLU A 45 -17.70 33.00 -1.26
C GLU A 45 -17.68 31.58 -1.86
N PRO A 46 -18.33 30.60 -1.21
CA PRO A 46 -18.39 29.23 -1.72
C PRO A 46 -19.14 29.17 -3.06
N ARG A 47 -18.59 28.41 -4.02
CA ARG A 47 -19.28 28.14 -5.29
C ARG A 47 -20.08 26.85 -5.18
N ASP A 48 -21.37 26.94 -5.49
CA ASP A 48 -22.27 25.78 -5.56
C ASP A 48 -22.63 25.46 -7.00
N GLY A 49 -22.79 24.17 -7.29
CA GLY A 49 -23.16 23.69 -8.61
C GLY A 49 -22.41 22.43 -9.03
N THR A 50 -22.50 22.10 -10.31
CA THR A 50 -21.79 20.97 -10.90
C THR A 50 -20.66 21.51 -11.76
N PHE A 51 -19.44 21.07 -11.51
CA PHE A 51 -18.26 21.51 -12.25
C PHE A 51 -17.49 20.31 -12.81
N ALA A 52 -16.88 20.52 -13.97
CA ALA A 52 -15.90 19.59 -14.50
C ALA A 52 -14.56 19.83 -13.78
N LEU A 53 -14.00 18.81 -13.14
CA LEU A 53 -12.71 18.92 -12.44
C LEU A 53 -11.66 18.03 -13.10
N THR A 54 -10.48 18.58 -13.32
CA THR A 54 -9.29 17.84 -13.77
C THR A 54 -8.22 17.93 -12.69
N PHE A 55 -7.63 16.79 -12.36
CA PHE A 55 -6.59 16.68 -11.34
C PHE A 55 -5.28 16.25 -11.98
N ARG A 56 -4.20 16.93 -11.62
CA ARG A 56 -2.85 16.62 -12.09
C ARG A 56 -1.89 16.55 -10.91
N ILE A 57 -0.92 15.66 -10.97
CA ILE A 57 0.12 15.51 -9.95
C ILE A 57 1.46 15.87 -10.58
N TYR A 58 2.18 16.77 -9.92
CA TYR A 58 3.51 17.25 -10.28
C TYR A 58 4.52 16.94 -9.18
N ASP A 59 5.80 17.00 -9.54
CA ASP A 59 6.94 16.85 -8.62
C ASP A 59 7.34 18.16 -7.89
N ARG A 60 6.84 19.32 -8.36
CA ARG A 60 7.18 20.66 -7.82
C ARG A 60 5.97 21.60 -7.74
N ALA A 61 6.06 22.59 -6.84
CA ALA A 61 5.02 23.59 -6.60
C ALA A 61 4.81 24.55 -7.77
N VAL A 62 5.89 24.92 -8.46
CA VAL A 62 5.86 25.76 -9.67
C VAL A 62 6.73 25.08 -10.73
N GLY A 63 6.21 24.98 -11.96
CA GLY A 63 6.85 24.20 -13.02
C GLY A 63 6.86 22.70 -12.73
N GLY A 64 7.94 22.01 -13.09
CA GLY A 64 8.10 20.58 -12.83
C GLY A 64 7.53 19.66 -13.92
N THR A 65 7.62 18.37 -13.67
CA THR A 65 7.16 17.31 -14.57
C THR A 65 5.79 16.81 -14.14
N LEU A 66 4.89 16.65 -15.11
CA LEU A 66 3.60 15.99 -14.89
C LEU A 66 3.85 14.50 -14.66
N LEU A 67 3.54 14.03 -13.46
CA LEU A 67 3.72 12.62 -13.06
C LEU A 67 2.46 11.80 -13.31
N TYR A 68 1.29 12.41 -13.09
CA TYR A 68 0.00 11.75 -13.27
C TYR A 68 -1.09 12.77 -13.61
N GLN A 69 -2.04 12.36 -14.45
CA GLN A 69 -3.24 13.13 -14.75
C GLN A 69 -4.47 12.23 -14.67
N GLN A 70 -5.43 12.62 -13.83
CA GLN A 70 -6.74 11.99 -13.78
C GLN A 70 -7.55 12.41 -15.02
N PRO A 71 -8.31 11.49 -15.66
CA PRO A 71 -9.34 11.86 -16.61
C PRO A 71 -10.30 12.91 -16.02
N THR A 72 -10.67 13.92 -16.81
CA THR A 72 -11.58 14.97 -16.37
C THR A 72 -12.90 14.36 -15.89
N ILE A 73 -13.30 14.71 -14.68
CA ILE A 73 -14.56 14.28 -14.09
C ILE A 73 -15.59 15.37 -14.41
N PRO A 74 -16.56 15.13 -15.32
CA PRO A 74 -17.39 16.21 -15.86
C PRO A 74 -18.45 16.73 -14.89
N ASN A 75 -18.87 15.92 -13.92
CA ASN A 75 -20.05 16.18 -13.09
C ASN A 75 -19.75 16.12 -11.58
N VAL A 76 -18.78 16.88 -11.10
CA VAL A 76 -18.51 16.97 -9.67
C VAL A 76 -19.51 17.92 -9.02
N VAL A 77 -20.35 17.37 -8.15
CA VAL A 77 -21.34 18.16 -7.39
C VAL A 77 -20.65 18.84 -6.21
N VAL A 78 -20.73 20.16 -6.19
CA VAL A 78 -20.20 21.01 -5.14
C VAL A 78 -21.36 21.59 -4.34
N ARG A 79 -21.33 21.41 -3.01
CA ARG A 79 -22.36 21.93 -2.10
C ARG A 79 -21.72 22.68 -0.96
N LYS A 80 -22.19 23.91 -0.70
CA LYS A 80 -21.57 24.87 0.21
C LYS A 80 -20.07 25.05 -0.10
N GLY A 81 -19.70 25.04 -1.38
CA GLY A 81 -18.32 25.07 -1.84
C GLY A 81 -17.55 23.77 -1.64
N GLN A 82 -18.06 22.77 -0.92
CA GLN A 82 -17.33 21.54 -0.65
C GLN A 82 -17.55 20.49 -1.73
N PHE A 83 -16.47 19.80 -2.09
CA PHE A 83 -16.52 18.63 -2.96
C PHE A 83 -15.69 17.49 -2.38
N SER A 84 -16.03 16.27 -2.77
CA SER A 84 -15.26 15.07 -2.48
C SER A 84 -15.26 14.18 -3.71
N VAL A 85 -14.07 13.79 -4.15
CA VAL A 85 -13.85 12.92 -5.30
C VAL A 85 -12.87 11.82 -4.93
N GLN A 86 -12.93 10.71 -5.65
CA GLN A 86 -11.97 9.63 -5.54
C GLN A 86 -10.98 9.74 -6.71
N LEU A 87 -9.70 9.90 -6.39
CA LEU A 87 -8.62 9.97 -7.36
C LEU A 87 -7.96 8.59 -7.48
N GLY A 88 -7.63 8.22 -8.72
CA GLY A 88 -7.06 6.94 -9.07
C GLY A 88 -7.84 6.24 -10.20
N PRO A 89 -7.45 5.00 -10.55
CA PRO A 89 -6.33 4.27 -9.98
C PRO A 89 -4.97 4.89 -10.31
N PHE A 90 -4.02 4.79 -9.38
CA PHE A 90 -2.67 5.31 -9.56
C PHE A 90 -1.70 4.23 -10.05
N PRO A 91 -0.67 4.58 -10.82
CA PRO A 91 0.39 3.64 -11.13
C PRO A 91 1.24 3.37 -9.88
N ASP A 92 1.69 2.12 -9.72
CA ASP A 92 2.38 1.65 -8.51
C ASP A 92 3.66 2.43 -8.19
N ASN A 93 4.30 3.03 -9.19
CA ASN A 93 5.53 3.79 -9.04
C ASN A 93 5.32 5.25 -8.59
N LEU A 94 4.08 5.74 -8.49
CA LEU A 94 3.81 7.15 -8.25
C LEU A 94 4.20 7.58 -6.82
N PHE A 95 3.93 6.73 -5.83
CA PHE A 95 4.08 7.03 -4.40
C PHE A 95 5.19 6.23 -3.71
N ILE A 96 6.24 5.86 -4.45
CA ILE A 96 7.37 5.13 -3.87
C ILE A 96 8.12 5.97 -2.83
N GLN A 97 8.74 5.30 -1.86
CA GLN A 97 9.55 5.99 -0.85
C GLN A 97 10.70 6.75 -1.54
N GLY A 98 10.92 8.01 -1.15
CA GLY A 98 11.99 8.85 -1.70
C GLY A 98 11.67 9.46 -3.07
N ALA A 99 10.45 9.31 -3.58
CA ALA A 99 10.07 9.84 -4.88
C ALA A 99 9.92 11.38 -4.93
N GLY A 100 10.17 12.06 -3.81
CA GLY A 100 10.04 13.52 -3.67
C GLY A 100 8.60 13.96 -3.41
N ASP A 101 8.39 15.27 -3.49
CA ASP A 101 7.07 15.86 -3.24
C ASP A 101 6.06 15.46 -4.34
N ARG A 102 4.80 15.32 -3.94
CA ARG A 102 3.67 15.09 -4.84
C ARG A 102 2.71 16.23 -4.67
N LEU A 103 2.55 17.08 -5.68
CA LEU A 103 1.69 18.24 -5.59
C LEU A 103 0.53 18.13 -6.57
N VAL A 104 -0.68 18.23 -6.04
CA VAL A 104 -1.94 18.20 -6.78
C VAL A 104 -2.27 19.60 -7.27
N GLU A 105 -2.47 19.69 -8.57
CA GLU A 105 -3.08 20.83 -9.26
C GLU A 105 -4.53 20.47 -9.60
N VAL A 106 -5.43 21.40 -9.30
CA VAL A 106 -6.86 21.26 -9.59
C VAL A 106 -7.23 22.30 -10.64
N GLN A 107 -7.89 21.86 -11.70
CA GLN A 107 -8.44 22.74 -12.73
C GLN A 107 -9.97 22.59 -12.77
N VAL A 108 -10.68 23.72 -12.85
CA VAL A 108 -12.15 23.76 -12.87
C VAL A 108 -12.61 24.18 -14.27
N GLY A 109 -13.22 23.26 -15.00
CA GLY A 109 -13.66 23.48 -16.39
C GLY A 109 -12.50 23.94 -17.27
N ASN A 110 -12.68 25.09 -17.91
CA ASN A 110 -11.66 25.71 -18.76
C ASN A 110 -10.93 26.86 -18.05
N ASP A 111 -11.22 27.10 -16.77
CA ASP A 111 -10.55 28.15 -16.00
C ASP A 111 -9.05 27.79 -15.84
N PRO A 112 -8.18 28.80 -15.61
CA PRO A 112 -6.80 28.55 -15.25
C PRO A 112 -6.69 27.61 -14.04
N PRO A 113 -5.66 26.75 -13.97
CA PRO A 113 -5.45 25.87 -12.83
C PRO A 113 -5.30 26.65 -11.53
N LEU A 114 -5.85 26.11 -10.44
CA LEU A 114 -5.79 26.72 -9.13
C LEU A 114 -4.37 26.59 -8.55
N LEU A 115 -3.81 27.74 -8.16
CA LEU A 115 -2.50 27.85 -7.51
C LEU A 115 -2.67 28.48 -6.11
N PRO A 116 -1.82 28.12 -5.11
CA PRO A 116 -0.71 27.18 -5.19
C PRO A 116 -1.16 25.71 -5.22
N ARG A 117 -0.34 24.83 -5.82
CA ARG A 117 -0.59 23.38 -5.81
C ARG A 117 -0.55 22.83 -4.38
N GLN A 118 -1.43 21.90 -4.07
CA GLN A 118 -1.47 21.26 -2.75
C GLN A 118 -0.56 20.06 -2.68
N GLN A 119 0.36 20.04 -1.71
CA GLN A 119 1.20 18.88 -1.44
C GLN A 119 0.37 17.73 -0.84
N LEU A 120 0.48 16.54 -1.42
CA LEU A 120 0.00 15.29 -0.83
C LEU A 120 0.98 14.87 0.25
N VAL A 121 0.49 14.81 1.48
CA VAL A 121 1.24 14.34 2.64
C VAL A 121 0.69 13.01 3.11
N SER A 122 1.58 12.16 3.61
CA SER A 122 1.17 10.87 4.18
C SER A 122 0.49 11.08 5.54
N VAL A 123 -0.49 10.25 5.84
CA VAL A 123 -1.19 10.22 7.13
C VAL A 123 -0.29 9.51 8.16
N PRO A 124 -0.24 9.93 9.44
CA PRO A 124 0.71 9.39 10.43
C PRO A 124 0.72 7.86 10.57
N PHE A 125 -0.44 7.20 10.47
CA PHE A 125 -0.52 5.75 10.52
C PHE A 125 -0.01 5.07 9.24
N ALA A 126 -0.22 5.68 8.07
CA ALA A 126 0.29 5.19 6.79
C ALA A 126 1.80 5.37 6.64
N GLN A 127 2.41 6.34 7.34
CA GLN A 127 3.87 6.50 7.35
C GLN A 127 4.60 5.27 7.91
N ARG A 128 3.99 4.52 8.85
CA ARG A 128 4.61 3.30 9.41
C ARG A 128 4.73 2.16 8.41
N THR A 129 3.89 2.12 7.38
CA THR A 129 3.90 1.07 6.34
C THR A 129 4.66 1.50 5.08
N ALA A 130 5.18 2.73 5.02
CA ALA A 130 5.90 3.28 3.88
C ALA A 130 7.20 2.53 3.52
N SER A 131 7.60 1.52 4.30
CA SER A 131 8.76 0.67 4.07
C SER A 131 8.41 -0.74 3.56
N ILE A 132 7.13 -1.08 3.34
CA ILE A 132 6.73 -2.49 3.11
C ILE A 132 6.64 -2.85 1.61
N ASP A 133 6.48 -1.88 0.71
CA ASP A 133 6.54 -2.11 -0.74
C ASP A 133 8.00 -2.13 -1.24
N GLY A 134 8.66 -3.28 -1.09
CA GLY A 134 9.99 -3.53 -1.68
C GLY A 134 11.19 -3.06 -0.84
N ALA A 135 11.12 -3.14 0.48
CA ALA A 135 12.31 -2.91 1.33
C ALA A 135 13.48 -3.83 0.94
N ARG A 136 14.44 -3.26 0.20
CA ARG A 136 15.85 -3.59 0.41
C ARG A 136 16.28 -3.00 1.75
N GLY A 137 15.99 -3.72 2.83
CA GLY A 137 16.60 -3.50 4.14
C GLY A 137 15.86 -2.52 5.04
N GLY A 138 15.09 -3.09 5.96
CA GLY A 138 14.98 -2.58 7.33
C GLY A 138 15.53 -3.65 8.27
N ALA A 139 16.14 -3.25 9.39
CA ALA A 139 16.50 -4.20 10.43
C ALA A 139 15.21 -4.73 11.08
N LEU A 140 14.91 -6.01 10.88
CA LEU A 140 13.86 -6.68 11.64
C LEU A 140 14.40 -6.93 13.05
N ASN A 141 13.85 -6.23 14.04
CA ASN A 141 14.19 -6.46 15.44
C ASN A 141 13.15 -7.40 16.06
N GLY A 142 13.43 -8.70 16.03
CA GLY A 142 12.53 -9.77 16.47
C GLY A 142 12.71 -11.08 15.69
N GLY A 143 11.90 -12.09 15.99
CA GLY A 143 11.89 -13.35 15.26
C GLY A 143 11.23 -13.20 13.88
N LEU A 144 11.89 -13.67 12.83
CA LEU A 144 11.34 -13.77 11.48
C LEU A 144 10.99 -15.23 11.19
N THR A 145 9.70 -15.55 11.05
CA THR A 145 9.25 -16.86 10.57
C THR A 145 8.93 -16.76 9.07
N VAL A 146 9.79 -17.33 8.22
CA VAL A 146 9.51 -17.44 6.78
C VAL A 146 8.98 -18.83 6.47
N SER A 147 7.78 -18.90 5.90
CA SER A 147 7.26 -20.14 5.31
C SER A 147 7.69 -20.21 3.85
N GLY A 148 8.83 -20.86 3.58
CA GLY A 148 9.41 -20.99 2.24
C GLY A 148 10.93 -20.86 2.21
N ASN A 149 11.49 -20.76 1.01
CA ASN A 149 12.94 -20.64 0.82
C ASN A 149 13.41 -19.23 1.19
N VAL A 150 14.37 -19.12 2.12
CA VAL A 150 15.02 -17.85 2.46
C VAL A 150 16.31 -17.70 1.66
N GLY A 151 16.36 -16.70 0.77
CA GLY A 151 17.59 -16.25 0.15
C GLY A 151 18.38 -15.38 1.11
N ILE A 152 19.18 -16.01 1.95
CA ILE A 152 20.16 -15.29 2.76
C ILE A 152 21.35 -15.00 1.77
N GLY A 153 21.72 -13.72 1.50
CA GLY A 153 22.91 -13.28 0.72
C GLY A 153 24.32 -13.62 1.27
N THR A 154 25.30 -12.70 1.23
CA THR A 154 26.71 -12.98 1.59
C THR A 154 26.96 -12.87 3.10
N PHE A 155 26.72 -13.92 3.88
CA PHE A 155 27.03 -13.86 5.32
C PHE A 155 28.49 -14.13 5.59
N ARG A 156 29.05 -13.29 6.45
CA ARG A 156 29.82 -13.79 7.59
C ARG A 156 28.82 -14.04 8.72
N ASP A 157 28.61 -15.33 9.00
CA ASP A 157 28.04 -15.92 10.21
C ASP A 157 26.54 -15.67 10.54
N LEU A 158 25.68 -16.65 10.24
CA LEU A 158 24.41 -16.86 10.96
C LEU A 158 24.57 -18.00 11.97
N ALA A 159 24.17 -17.75 13.21
CA ALA A 159 23.96 -18.78 14.23
C ALA A 159 22.45 -18.90 14.52
N CYS A 160 21.91 -20.12 14.52
CA CYS A 160 20.60 -20.46 15.07
C CYS A 160 20.83 -21.41 16.24
N ASN A 161 20.54 -20.96 17.45
CA ASN A 161 20.74 -21.73 18.68
C ASN A 161 19.36 -22.05 19.22
N ASP A 162 18.71 -23.08 18.66
CA ASP A 162 17.70 -23.92 19.32
C ASP A 162 17.13 -24.98 18.36
N GLY A 163 17.95 -25.99 18.06
CA GLY A 163 17.42 -27.32 17.71
C GLY A 163 17.68 -27.86 16.30
N GLY A 164 18.49 -27.21 15.46
CA GLY A 164 18.98 -27.88 14.25
C GLY A 164 19.77 -27.01 13.28
N LEU A 165 21.08 -26.88 13.50
CA LEU A 165 22.07 -26.62 12.45
C LEU A 165 23.38 -27.33 12.82
N HIS A 166 23.69 -28.43 12.14
CA HIS A 166 25.00 -29.08 12.22
C HIS A 166 26.02 -28.26 11.42
N LEU A 167 27.05 -27.74 12.09
CA LEU A 167 28.25 -27.17 11.45
C LEU A 167 29.45 -28.07 11.75
N TYR A 168 29.93 -28.76 10.72
CA TYR A 168 31.16 -29.53 10.79
C TYR A 168 32.35 -28.57 10.65
N PHE A 169 33.16 -28.42 11.69
CA PHE A 169 34.46 -27.78 11.61
C PHE A 169 35.54 -28.84 11.82
N SER A 170 36.23 -29.27 10.76
CA SER A 170 37.56 -29.85 10.93
C SER A 170 38.52 -29.27 9.91
N ARG A 171 39.31 -28.30 10.37
CA ARG A 171 40.77 -28.33 10.24
C ARG A 171 41.34 -27.28 11.20
N GLN A 172 41.48 -27.64 12.47
CA GLN A 172 42.48 -26.96 13.27
C GLN A 172 43.86 -27.29 12.69
N ARG A 173 44.60 -26.22 12.43
CA ARG A 173 45.96 -26.15 11.92
C ARG A 173 46.86 -27.30 12.42
N GLY A 174 47.19 -28.23 11.53
CA GLY A 174 48.28 -29.18 11.68
C GLY A 174 49.19 -29.09 10.46
N ARG A 175 50.49 -28.91 10.69
CA ARG A 175 51.59 -28.85 9.71
C ARG A 175 51.42 -29.89 8.59
N TYR A 176 51.62 -29.45 7.35
CA TYR A 176 52.03 -30.33 6.26
C TYR A 176 53.55 -30.22 6.13
N ASP A 177 54.25 -31.29 6.50
CA ASP A 177 55.61 -31.53 6.04
C ASP A 177 55.48 -32.57 4.91
N ILE A 178 56.04 -32.26 3.75
CA ILE A 178 56.05 -33.17 2.61
C ILE A 178 57.53 -33.42 2.30
N ASP A 179 58.08 -34.46 2.92
CA ASP A 179 59.42 -34.94 2.60
C ASP A 179 59.39 -35.55 1.19
N TYR A 180 60.19 -34.99 0.29
CA TYR A 180 60.51 -35.61 -0.99
C TYR A 180 61.75 -36.48 -0.80
N ARG A 181 61.56 -37.80 -0.75
CA ARG A 181 62.60 -38.74 -1.15
C ARG A 181 62.03 -39.98 -1.81
#